data_AF-A0AAX6TG51-F1
#
_entry.id   AF-A0AAX6TG51-F1
#
_cell.length_a   1.000
_cell.length_b   1.000
_cell.length_c   1.000
_cell.angle_alpha   90.00
_cell.angle_beta   90.00
_cell.angle_gamma   90.00
#
_symmetry.space_group_name_H-M   'P 1'
#
loop_
_entity.id
_entity.type
_entity.pdbx_description
1 polymer ?
#
loop_
_entity_poly.entity_id
_entity_poly.type
_entity_poly.pdbx_seq_one_letter_code
_entity_poly.pdbx_strand_id
1 'polypeptide(L)'
;MGTPKLPAGISIQEFPEIESLAPGESATAIMGINFCDSTQAANFQLCTQTRQFYVSIQPPVGELMAPVFMSENEFKKEQGKLTGMNEITEKLILPDTCWSDHIVVKKVTATANVGRVPCGTSDEYRFAGRTLTSGSLVLLTLDTQPAGTAQVTVNSEKMVIGTMLVKDVIQALTQ
;
A
#
# COMPACT_ATOMS: atom_id res chain seq x y z
N MET A 1 3.86 -25.94 9.18
CA MET A 1 2.90 -25.72 8.07
C MET A 1 3.15 -26.70 6.93
N GLY A 2 2.34 -26.70 5.86
CA GLY A 2 2.72 -27.35 4.60
C GLY A 2 3.83 -26.56 3.88
N THR A 3 4.51 -27.15 2.90
CA THR A 3 5.61 -26.47 2.18
C THR A 3 5.10 -25.26 1.39
N PRO A 4 5.52 -24.02 1.74
CA PRO A 4 4.97 -22.83 1.12
C PRO A 4 5.56 -22.64 -0.28
N LYS A 5 4.71 -22.33 -1.27
CA LYS A 5 5.13 -22.00 -2.64
C LYS A 5 5.11 -20.47 -2.79
N LEU A 6 6.17 -19.84 -2.32
CA LEU A 6 6.25 -18.38 -2.28
C LEU A 6 6.92 -17.83 -3.54
N PRO A 7 6.40 -16.70 -4.07
CA PRO A 7 7.15 -15.88 -5.03
C PRO A 7 8.54 -15.52 -4.51
N ALA A 8 9.48 -15.30 -5.43
CA ALA A 8 10.85 -14.92 -5.08
C ALA A 8 10.87 -13.67 -4.18
N GLY A 9 11.61 -13.75 -3.08
CA GLY A 9 11.77 -12.66 -2.11
C GLY A 9 10.78 -12.70 -0.94
N ILE A 10 9.59 -13.28 -1.11
CA ILE A 10 8.61 -13.43 0.00
C ILE A 10 9.08 -14.53 0.94
N SER A 11 9.08 -14.27 2.25
CA SER A 11 9.36 -15.27 3.28
C SER A 11 8.30 -15.29 4.36
N ILE A 12 8.10 -16.47 4.96
CA ILE A 12 7.17 -16.68 6.07
C ILE A 12 7.97 -17.19 7.26
N GLN A 13 7.80 -16.51 8.40
CA GLN A 13 8.17 -17.04 9.71
C GLN A 13 6.97 -17.83 10.23
N GLU A 14 7.09 -19.17 10.21
CA GLU A 14 6.04 -20.07 10.69
C GLU A 14 5.78 -19.88 12.19
N PHE A 15 4.56 -20.25 12.61
CA PHE A 15 4.18 -20.31 14.00
C PHE A 15 4.42 -21.71 14.58
N PRO A 16 4.59 -21.86 15.91
CA PRO A 16 4.71 -23.16 16.55
C PRO A 16 3.51 -24.06 16.28
N GLU A 17 3.73 -25.37 16.14
CA GLU A 17 2.63 -26.33 15.94
C GLU A 17 1.63 -26.27 17.11
N ILE A 18 0.34 -26.32 16.77
CA ILE A 18 -0.74 -26.43 17.75
C ILE A 18 -1.03 -27.92 17.94
N GLU A 19 -0.55 -28.48 19.05
CA GLU A 19 -0.57 -29.94 19.29
C GLU A 19 -1.98 -30.55 19.24
N SER A 20 -2.96 -29.87 19.83
CA SER A 20 -4.36 -30.30 19.81
C SER A 20 -5.31 -29.12 20.03
N LEU A 21 -6.54 -29.25 19.51
CA LEU A 21 -7.62 -28.31 19.71
C LEU A 21 -8.91 -29.09 19.94
N ALA A 22 -9.51 -28.96 21.13
CA ALA A 22 -10.75 -29.66 21.47
C ALA A 22 -11.95 -29.03 20.73
N PRO A 23 -13.06 -29.77 20.56
CA PRO A 23 -14.27 -29.21 19.95
C PRO A 23 -14.77 -27.98 20.70
N GLY A 24 -14.92 -26.86 19.99
CA GLY A 24 -15.36 -25.58 20.55
C GLY A 24 -14.25 -24.69 21.09
N GLU A 25 -13.02 -25.18 21.18
CA GLU A 25 -11.86 -24.39 21.61
C GLU A 25 -11.27 -23.56 20.45
N SER A 26 -10.46 -22.56 20.81
CA SER A 26 -9.71 -21.73 19.86
C SER A 26 -8.29 -21.50 20.35
N ALA A 27 -7.34 -21.43 19.42
CA ALA A 27 -5.95 -21.09 19.70
C ALA A 27 -5.52 -19.92 18.81
N THR A 28 -4.65 -19.07 19.35
CA THR A 28 -4.07 -17.94 18.62
C THR A 28 -2.58 -18.16 18.44
N ALA A 29 -2.09 -17.98 17.21
CA ALA A 29 -0.69 -18.11 16.86
C ALA A 29 -0.26 -16.90 16.01
N ILE A 30 1.00 -16.51 16.15
CA ILE A 30 1.57 -15.37 15.41
C ILE A 30 2.45 -15.91 14.28
N MET A 31 2.17 -15.47 13.06
CA MET A 31 2.98 -15.73 11.87
C MET A 31 3.53 -14.41 11.34
N GLY A 32 4.81 -14.39 10.97
CA GLY A 32 5.41 -13.26 10.27
C GLY A 32 5.40 -13.50 8.76
N ILE A 33 5.04 -12.49 7.97
CA ILE A 33 5.20 -12.51 6.51
C ILE A 33 6.05 -11.32 6.11
N ASN A 34 7.20 -11.58 5.50
CA ASN A 34 7.97 -10.55 4.83
C ASN A 34 7.65 -10.59 3.34
N PHE A 35 6.94 -9.58 2.85
CA PHE A 35 6.60 -9.45 1.43
C PHE A 35 7.73 -8.91 0.57
N CYS A 36 8.80 -8.35 1.15
CA CYS A 36 10.00 -7.94 0.42
C CYS A 36 9.69 -6.96 -0.75
N ASP A 37 8.78 -6.01 -0.50
CA ASP A 37 8.19 -5.07 -1.48
C ASP A 37 7.38 -5.70 -2.62
N SER A 38 7.05 -7.00 -2.54
CA SER A 38 6.16 -7.65 -3.49
C SER A 38 4.70 -7.35 -3.17
N THR A 39 3.91 -7.07 -4.20
CA THR A 39 2.44 -6.97 -4.08
C THR A 39 1.74 -8.31 -4.34
N GLN A 40 2.51 -9.39 -4.57
CA GLN A 40 1.97 -10.72 -4.81
C GLN A 40 1.50 -11.37 -3.50
N ALA A 41 0.48 -12.22 -3.60
CA ALA A 41 -0.01 -12.96 -2.45
C ALA A 41 1.00 -14.01 -1.97
N ALA A 42 1.15 -14.12 -0.66
CA ALA A 42 1.82 -15.22 0.00
C ALA A 42 0.86 -16.42 0.06
N ASN A 43 1.20 -17.48 -0.68
CA ASN A 43 0.38 -18.69 -0.77
C ASN A 43 1.02 -19.81 0.05
N PHE A 44 0.27 -20.34 1.01
CA PHE A 44 0.72 -21.42 1.90
C PHE A 44 -0.44 -22.33 2.31
N GLN A 45 -0.14 -23.36 3.08
CA GLN A 45 -1.12 -24.33 3.55
C GLN A 45 -1.11 -24.46 5.07
N LEU A 46 -2.31 -24.40 5.66
CA LEU A 46 -2.54 -24.85 7.02
C LEU A 46 -2.85 -26.35 6.98
N CYS A 47 -2.07 -27.13 7.72
CA CYS A 47 -2.21 -28.58 7.76
C CYS A 47 -2.72 -29.01 9.13
N THR A 48 -3.67 -29.93 9.12
CA THR A 48 -4.03 -30.76 10.27
C THR A 48 -3.48 -32.16 10.03
N GLN A 49 -3.66 -33.07 10.99
CA GLN A 49 -3.25 -34.47 10.83
C GLN A 49 -3.88 -35.16 9.60
N THR A 50 -5.06 -34.71 9.15
CA THR A 50 -5.84 -35.40 8.09
C THR A 50 -6.17 -34.54 6.87
N ARG A 51 -5.99 -33.22 6.94
CA ARG A 51 -6.43 -32.28 5.90
C ARG A 51 -5.46 -31.12 5.71
N GLN A 52 -5.49 -30.55 4.51
CA GLN A 52 -4.75 -29.35 4.15
C GLN A 52 -5.73 -28.28 3.67
N PHE A 53 -5.48 -27.03 4.05
CA PHE A 53 -6.29 -25.87 3.70
C PHE A 53 -5.40 -24.82 3.05
N TYR A 54 -5.76 -24.38 1.85
CA TYR A 54 -5.01 -23.35 1.14
C TYR A 54 -5.36 -21.97 1.68
N VAL A 55 -4.33 -21.17 1.92
CA VAL A 55 -4.44 -19.79 2.37
C VAL A 55 -3.63 -18.90 1.44
N SER A 56 -4.21 -17.76 1.08
CA SER A 56 -3.60 -16.74 0.24
C SER A 56 -3.76 -15.38 0.94
N ILE A 57 -2.65 -14.74 1.26
CA ILE A 57 -2.63 -13.43 1.92
C ILE A 57 -1.93 -12.44 1.00
N GLN A 58 -2.66 -11.43 0.52
CA GLN A 58 -2.10 -10.34 -0.26
C GLN A 58 -1.78 -9.15 0.64
N PRO A 59 -0.61 -8.51 0.51
CA PRO A 59 -0.29 -7.36 1.34
C PRO A 59 -1.08 -6.14 0.87
N PRO A 60 -1.71 -5.37 1.78
CA PRO A 60 -2.10 -4.00 1.47
C PRO A 60 -0.86 -3.19 1.07
N VAL A 61 -0.94 -2.39 0.01
CA VAL A 61 0.23 -1.69 -0.53
C VAL A 61 0.82 -0.71 0.50
N GLY A 62 -0.03 -0.08 1.31
CA GLY A 62 0.41 0.80 2.39
C GLY A 62 1.29 0.11 3.45
N GLU A 63 1.11 -1.20 3.69
CA GLU A 63 1.96 -1.95 4.63
C GLU A 63 3.36 -2.22 4.08
N LEU A 64 3.58 -2.05 2.77
CA LEU A 64 4.89 -2.17 2.14
C LEU A 64 5.71 -0.87 2.21
N MET A 65 5.14 0.19 2.78
CA MET A 65 5.73 1.53 2.76
C MET A 65 5.79 2.14 4.16
N ALA A 66 6.65 3.15 4.31
CA ALA A 66 6.70 4.03 5.45
C ALA A 66 6.68 5.50 5.00
N PRO A 67 6.10 6.41 5.81
CA PRO A 67 6.02 7.81 5.46
C PRO A 67 7.39 8.47 5.42
N VAL A 68 7.57 9.41 4.50
CA VAL A 68 8.77 10.25 4.40
C VAL A 68 8.38 11.71 4.57
N PHE A 69 9.12 12.41 5.42
CA PHE A 69 9.01 13.85 5.55
C PHE A 69 10.01 14.54 4.63
N MET A 70 9.51 15.46 3.81
CA MET A 70 10.33 16.26 2.92
C MET A 70 9.67 17.60 2.66
N SER A 71 10.45 18.59 2.23
CA SER A 71 9.94 19.89 1.80
C SER A 71 9.28 19.82 0.42
N GLU A 72 8.48 20.84 0.10
CA GLU A 72 7.90 21.02 -1.23
C GLU A 72 8.98 21.03 -2.34
N ASN A 73 10.11 21.69 -2.09
CA ASN A 73 11.20 21.78 -3.07
C ASN A 73 11.88 20.43 -3.31
N GLU A 74 12.11 19.65 -2.26
CA GLU A 74 12.67 18.31 -2.38
C GLU A 74 11.70 17.37 -3.10
N PHE A 75 10.40 17.45 -2.77
CA PHE A 75 9.38 16.67 -3.46
C PHE A 75 9.39 16.93 -4.96
N LYS A 76 9.32 18.20 -5.38
CA LYS A 76 9.36 18.59 -6.80
C LYS A 76 10.65 18.14 -7.48
N LYS A 77 11.79 18.24 -6.79
CA LYS A 77 13.09 17.80 -7.30
C LYS A 77 13.13 16.28 -7.54
N GLU A 78 12.66 15.48 -6.59
CA GLU A 78 12.63 14.03 -6.75
C GLU A 78 11.57 13.59 -7.75
N GLN A 79 10.40 14.25 -7.77
CA GLN A 79 9.36 14.01 -8.75
C GLN A 79 9.89 14.23 -10.18
N GLY A 80 10.62 15.31 -10.43
CA GLY A 80 11.22 15.58 -11.74
C GLY A 80 12.22 14.52 -12.23
N LYS A 81 12.76 13.67 -11.35
CA LYS A 81 13.60 12.51 -11.74
C LYS A 81 12.77 11.29 -12.12
N LEU A 82 11.53 11.22 -11.65
CA LEU A 82 10.63 10.07 -11.77
C LEU A 82 9.48 10.32 -12.76
N THR A 83 9.45 11.47 -13.44
CA THR A 83 8.48 11.74 -14.51
C THR A 83 8.74 10.89 -15.76
N GLY A 84 7.72 10.62 -16.55
CA GLY A 84 7.82 9.85 -17.79
C GLY A 84 7.59 8.36 -17.56
N MET A 85 8.66 7.55 -17.53
CA MET A 85 8.52 6.09 -17.45
C MET A 85 8.15 5.55 -16.06
N ASN A 86 8.33 6.36 -15.01
CA ASN A 86 8.09 5.99 -13.62
C ASN A 86 6.83 6.67 -13.04
N GLU A 87 5.88 7.04 -13.91
CA GLU A 87 4.69 7.79 -13.56
C GLU A 87 3.42 7.05 -13.95
N ILE A 88 2.44 7.04 -13.05
CA ILE A 88 1.11 6.48 -13.28
C ILE A 88 0.10 7.52 -12.89
N THR A 89 -0.82 7.82 -13.80
CA THR A 89 -1.80 8.89 -13.62
C THR A 89 -3.18 8.38 -13.96
N GLU A 90 -4.11 8.54 -13.02
CA GLU A 90 -5.50 8.10 -13.16
C GLU A 90 -6.45 9.20 -12.70
N LYS A 91 -7.62 9.27 -13.34
CA LYS A 91 -8.65 10.27 -13.03
C LYS A 91 -9.73 9.67 -12.14
N LEU A 92 -10.28 10.49 -11.26
CA LEU A 92 -11.42 10.15 -10.43
C LEU A 92 -12.38 11.34 -10.29
N ILE A 93 -13.57 11.07 -9.80
CA ILE A 93 -14.53 12.09 -9.36
C ILE A 93 -14.61 11.95 -7.84
N LEU A 94 -14.24 13.01 -7.12
CA LEU A 94 -14.35 13.05 -5.68
C LEU A 94 -15.81 13.24 -5.27
N PRO A 95 -16.38 12.34 -4.45
CA PRO A 95 -17.70 12.53 -3.88
C PRO A 95 -17.77 13.85 -3.09
N ASP A 96 -18.94 14.46 -2.99
CA ASP A 96 -19.16 15.69 -2.20
C ASP A 96 -18.74 15.54 -0.72
N THR A 97 -18.73 14.30 -0.21
CA THR A 97 -18.26 13.96 1.14
C THR A 97 -16.74 14.01 1.30
N CYS A 98 -15.98 14.07 0.20
CA CYS A 98 -14.52 13.98 0.15
C CYS A 98 -13.87 15.29 -0.32
N TRP A 99 -14.40 16.43 0.10
CA TRP A 99 -13.91 17.76 -0.29
C TRP A 99 -13.13 18.49 0.82
N SER A 100 -13.12 17.95 2.03
CA SER A 100 -12.32 18.51 3.12
C SER A 100 -10.88 18.00 3.08
N ASP A 101 -9.92 18.91 3.19
CA ASP A 101 -8.49 18.62 3.29
C ASP A 101 -8.20 17.51 4.30
N HIS A 102 -8.86 17.57 5.47
CA HIS A 102 -8.68 16.60 6.53
C HIS A 102 -9.11 15.19 6.11
N ILE A 103 -10.22 15.07 5.39
CA ILE A 103 -10.75 13.78 4.94
C ILE A 103 -9.84 13.18 3.88
N VAL A 104 -9.41 13.98 2.90
CA VAL A 104 -8.49 13.56 1.84
C VAL A 104 -7.17 13.07 2.44
N VAL A 105 -6.54 13.88 3.30
CA VAL A 105 -5.27 13.51 3.93
C VAL A 105 -5.44 12.25 4.79
N LYS A 106 -6.51 12.16 5.57
CA LYS A 106 -6.77 10.98 6.41
C LYS A 106 -6.92 9.71 5.59
N LYS A 107 -7.73 9.74 4.51
CA LYS A 107 -7.95 8.59 3.64
C LYS A 107 -6.66 8.16 2.95
N VAL A 108 -5.95 9.09 2.34
CA VAL A 108 -4.70 8.77 1.63
C VAL A 108 -3.65 8.22 2.60
N THR A 109 -3.41 8.86 3.74
CA THR A 109 -2.42 8.38 4.72
C THR A 109 -2.81 7.04 5.32
N ALA A 110 -4.10 6.78 5.59
CA ALA A 110 -4.54 5.48 6.11
C ALA A 110 -4.38 4.34 5.10
N THR A 111 -4.63 4.60 3.81
CA THR A 111 -4.54 3.60 2.76
C THR A 111 -3.11 3.34 2.29
N ALA A 112 -2.31 4.40 2.16
CA ALA A 112 -0.99 4.35 1.55
C ALA A 112 0.18 4.40 2.55
N ASN A 113 -0.07 4.68 3.84
CA ASN A 113 0.98 4.89 4.85
C ASN A 113 2.07 5.89 4.41
N VAL A 114 1.63 6.99 3.79
CA VAL A 114 2.47 8.07 3.27
C VAL A 114 2.31 9.35 4.10
N GLY A 115 3.38 10.13 4.19
CA GLY A 115 3.40 11.40 4.90
C GLY A 115 2.92 12.53 4.01
N ARG A 116 2.05 13.42 4.53
CA ARG A 116 1.66 14.66 3.84
C ARG A 116 2.87 15.58 3.72
N VAL A 117 3.19 15.98 2.50
CA VAL A 117 4.21 16.97 2.18
C VAL A 117 3.53 18.35 2.19
N PRO A 118 4.10 19.37 2.87
CA PRO A 118 3.55 20.73 2.83
C PRO A 118 3.45 21.23 1.39
N CYS A 119 2.36 21.95 1.09
CA CYS A 119 2.12 22.50 -0.24
C CYS A 119 1.47 23.86 -0.11
N GLY A 120 1.95 24.85 -0.89
CA GLY A 120 1.42 26.21 -0.87
C GLY A 120 0.12 26.42 -1.65
N THR A 121 -0.39 25.41 -2.35
CA THR A 121 -1.60 25.44 -3.18
C THR A 121 -2.74 24.70 -2.49
N SER A 122 -3.96 25.26 -2.56
CA SER A 122 -5.17 24.67 -1.94
C SER A 122 -5.67 23.43 -2.68
N ASP A 123 -5.40 23.36 -3.97
CA ASP A 123 -6.05 22.39 -4.86
C ASP A 123 -5.18 21.15 -5.10
N GLU A 124 -4.04 21.06 -4.42
CA GLU A 124 -3.04 20.01 -4.63
C GLU A 124 -2.59 19.38 -3.30
N TYR A 125 -2.65 18.05 -3.27
CA TYR A 125 -2.17 17.25 -2.16
C TYR A 125 -0.97 16.43 -2.60
N ARG A 126 0.09 16.46 -1.80
CA ARG A 126 1.34 15.77 -2.05
C ARG A 126 1.67 14.88 -0.88
N PHE A 127 2.08 13.66 -1.17
CA PHE A 127 2.44 12.68 -0.16
C PHE A 127 3.69 11.94 -0.57
N ALA A 128 4.51 11.59 0.42
CA ALA A 128 5.75 10.87 0.18
C ALA A 128 5.86 9.66 1.11
N GLY A 129 6.37 8.57 0.54
CA GLY A 129 6.73 7.37 1.27
C GLY A 129 7.93 6.67 0.64
N ARG A 130 8.44 5.66 1.33
CA ARG A 130 9.46 4.75 0.81
C ARG A 130 9.06 3.33 1.10
N THR A 131 9.44 2.43 0.20
CA THR A 131 9.24 1.01 0.44
C THR A 131 10.12 0.52 1.59
N LEU A 132 9.61 -0.40 2.39
CA LEU A 132 10.30 -0.87 3.60
C LEU A 132 11.58 -1.65 3.29
N THR A 133 11.60 -2.42 2.20
CA THR A 133 12.72 -3.31 1.90
C THR A 133 13.79 -2.63 1.07
N SER A 134 13.43 -2.06 -0.08
CA SER A 134 14.41 -1.42 -0.97
C SER A 134 14.64 0.07 -0.70
N GLY A 135 13.81 0.71 0.13
CA GLY A 135 13.90 2.16 0.38
C GLY A 135 13.54 3.01 -0.85
N SER A 136 12.89 2.41 -1.86
CA SER A 136 12.53 3.08 -3.11
C SER A 136 11.49 4.16 -2.83
N LEU A 137 11.73 5.36 -3.36
CA LEU A 137 10.86 6.51 -3.15
C LEU A 137 9.55 6.35 -3.93
N VAL A 138 8.44 6.66 -3.26
CA VAL A 138 7.10 6.72 -3.84
C VAL A 138 6.51 8.09 -3.53
N LEU A 139 6.15 8.82 -4.58
CA LEU A 139 5.51 10.13 -4.47
C LEU A 139 4.09 10.03 -4.99
N LEU A 140 3.15 10.64 -4.30
CA LEU A 140 1.75 10.72 -4.71
C LEU A 140 1.33 12.17 -4.76
N THR A 141 0.71 12.57 -5.87
CA THR A 141 0.06 13.86 -6.05
C THR A 141 -1.43 13.62 -6.32
N LEU A 142 -2.30 14.33 -5.61
CA LEU A 142 -3.72 14.42 -5.91
C LEU A 142 -3.99 15.88 -6.29
N ASP A 143 -4.29 16.10 -7.55
CA ASP A 143 -4.70 17.40 -8.09
C ASP A 143 -6.23 17.43 -8.18
N THR A 144 -6.84 18.40 -7.53
CA THR A 144 -8.29 18.59 -7.50
C THR A 144 -8.67 19.75 -8.40
N GLN A 145 -9.64 19.52 -9.27
CA GLN A 145 -10.13 20.51 -10.22
C GLN A 145 -11.56 20.93 -9.87
N PRO A 146 -12.02 22.09 -10.37
CA PRO A 146 -13.40 22.52 -10.20
C PRO A 146 -14.40 21.44 -10.64
N ALA A 147 -15.58 21.42 -10.01
CA ALA A 147 -16.63 20.41 -10.23
C ALA A 147 -16.30 18.98 -9.78
N GLY A 148 -15.32 18.81 -8.86
CA GLY A 148 -15.05 17.54 -8.18
C GLY A 148 -14.23 16.54 -8.99
N THR A 149 -13.83 16.86 -10.22
CA THR A 149 -12.87 16.06 -10.96
C THR A 149 -11.50 16.15 -10.30
N ALA A 150 -10.83 15.01 -10.13
CA ALA A 150 -9.49 14.96 -9.58
C ALA A 150 -8.60 13.99 -10.36
N GLN A 151 -7.30 14.13 -10.16
CA GLN A 151 -6.28 13.30 -10.78
C GLN A 151 -5.29 12.84 -9.73
N VAL A 152 -5.09 11.53 -9.64
CA VAL A 152 -4.06 10.92 -8.80
C VAL A 152 -2.89 10.55 -9.69
N THR A 153 -1.71 11.08 -9.35
CA THR A 153 -0.44 10.75 -9.98
C THR A 153 0.47 10.09 -8.95
N VAL A 154 1.01 8.92 -9.26
CA VAL A 154 2.04 8.25 -8.45
C VAL A 154 3.33 8.13 -9.25
N ASN A 155 4.43 8.59 -8.66
CA ASN A 155 5.78 8.45 -9.21
C ASN A 155 6.57 7.43 -8.38
N SER A 156 7.08 6.37 -9.02
CA SER A 156 7.83 5.30 -8.35
C SER A 156 8.65 4.49 -9.35
N GLU A 157 9.88 4.12 -8.97
CA GLU A 157 10.69 3.14 -9.71
C GLU A 157 10.10 1.72 -9.63
N LYS A 158 9.28 1.45 -8.60
CA LYS A 158 8.54 0.19 -8.43
C LYS A 158 7.14 0.33 -9.01
N MET A 159 7.04 0.27 -10.33
CA MET A 159 5.79 0.49 -11.07
C MET A 159 4.62 -0.42 -10.67
N VAL A 160 4.89 -1.65 -10.23
CA VAL A 160 3.82 -2.54 -9.72
C VAL A 160 3.22 -1.97 -8.43
N ILE A 161 4.06 -1.48 -7.50
CA ILE A 161 3.59 -0.77 -6.30
C ILE A 161 2.83 0.49 -6.70
N GLY A 162 3.36 1.27 -7.65
CA GLY A 162 2.68 2.47 -8.14
C GLY A 162 1.28 2.18 -8.68
N THR A 163 1.14 1.14 -9.52
CA THR A 163 -0.14 0.73 -10.11
C THR A 163 -1.15 0.31 -9.04
N MET A 164 -0.71 -0.50 -8.07
CA MET A 164 -1.60 -0.96 -7.01
C MET A 164 -1.99 0.20 -6.08
N LEU A 165 -1.04 1.08 -5.75
CA LEU A 165 -1.28 2.23 -4.88
C LEU A 165 -2.32 3.19 -5.45
N VAL A 166 -2.23 3.50 -6.75
CA VAL A 166 -3.22 4.36 -7.43
C VAL A 166 -4.62 3.78 -7.32
N LYS A 167 -4.76 2.45 -7.53
CA LYS A 167 -6.06 1.77 -7.41
C LYS A 167 -6.62 1.82 -5.99
N ASP A 168 -5.79 1.51 -4.99
CA ASP A 168 -6.20 1.52 -3.58
C ASP A 168 -6.61 2.92 -3.13
N VAL A 169 -5.86 3.95 -3.52
CA VAL A 169 -6.16 5.34 -3.19
C VAL A 169 -7.43 5.83 -3.88
N ILE A 170 -7.62 5.53 -5.16
CA ILE A 170 -8.87 5.88 -5.87
C ILE A 170 -10.06 5.21 -5.20
N GLN A 171 -9.94 3.92 -4.87
CA GLN A 171 -10.98 3.21 -4.15
C GLN A 171 -11.29 3.86 -2.80
N ALA A 172 -10.28 4.22 -2.02
CA ALA A 172 -10.47 4.87 -0.72
C ALA A 172 -11.10 6.28 -0.84
N LEU A 173 -10.73 7.05 -1.87
CA LEU A 173 -11.25 8.39 -2.10
C LEU A 173 -12.69 8.39 -2.63
N THR A 174 -13.10 7.34 -3.34
CA THR A 174 -14.44 7.22 -3.95
C THR A 174 -15.48 6.51 -3.09
N GLN A 175 -15.07 5.83 -2.01
CA GLN A 175 -15.95 5.22 -1.01
C GLN A 175 -16.34 6.20 0.11
#